data_AF-A0A7J2YRQ9-F1
#
_entry.id   AF-A0A7J2YRQ9-F1
#
_cell.length_a   1.000
_cell.length_b   1.000
_cell.length_c   1.000
_cell.angle_alpha   90.00
_cell.angle_beta   90.00
_cell.angle_gamma   90.00
#
_symmetry.space_group_name_H-M   'P 1'
#
loop_
_entity.id
_entity.type
_entity.pdbx_description
1 polymer ?
#
loop_
_entity_poly.entity_id
_entity_poly.type
_entity_poly.pdbx_seq_one_letter_code
_entity_poly.pdbx_strand_id
1 'polypeptide(L)'
;MGVTALAMAGGKGTRMKLAQEKPLIEVCGKPVIEYVLATLKKAKKIDQIIVATSSATPKTAALMKKHGVKVIETPGKDYVSDMGYTVQTLKLGVFLAIAADLPLVKPEMVDEIVERYERCGKPALTVAVPMAIKTRLGMCIDYSFQEGGQEVVPV
;
A
#
# COMPACT_ATOMS: atom_id res chain seq x y z
N MET A 1 15.68 -10.85 6.78
CA MET A 1 14.66 -10.71 7.85
C MET A 1 13.33 -10.47 7.15
N GLY A 2 12.20 -10.92 7.68
CA GLY A 2 10.91 -10.50 7.14
C GLY A 2 10.43 -9.22 7.81
N VAL A 3 9.53 -8.49 7.14
CA VAL A 3 8.97 -7.23 7.65
C VAL A 3 7.46 -7.32 7.74
N THR A 4 6.87 -6.41 8.51
CA THR A 4 5.41 -6.24 8.51
C THR A 4 4.99 -5.46 7.27
N ALA A 5 4.07 -6.02 6.48
CA ALA A 5 3.37 -5.27 5.44
C ALA A 5 2.12 -4.60 6.01
N LEU A 6 2.02 -3.29 5.81
CA LEU A 6 0.87 -2.47 6.16
C LEU A 6 0.13 -2.06 4.87
N ALA A 7 -0.97 -2.74 4.58
CA ALA A 7 -1.84 -2.43 3.46
C ALA A 7 -2.82 -1.32 3.86
N MET A 8 -2.69 -0.14 3.24
CA MET A 8 -3.53 1.03 3.50
C MET A 8 -4.80 0.96 2.64
N ALA A 9 -5.93 0.70 3.30
CA ALA A 9 -7.24 0.46 2.66
C ALA A 9 -8.36 1.37 3.20
N GLY A 10 -8.05 2.39 4.01
CA GLY A 10 -9.05 3.25 4.66
C GLY A 10 -9.65 4.39 3.82
N GLY A 11 -9.25 4.54 2.56
CA GLY A 11 -9.61 5.70 1.73
C GLY A 11 -11.02 5.64 1.13
N LYS A 12 -11.73 6.78 1.11
CA LYS A 12 -13.10 6.93 0.55
C LYS A 12 -13.20 6.77 -0.97
N GLY A 13 -12.10 6.87 -1.72
CA GLY A 13 -12.12 6.73 -3.18
C GLY A 13 -12.93 7.79 -3.95
N THR A 14 -13.12 8.98 -3.39
CA THR A 14 -14.05 10.02 -3.88
C THR A 14 -13.87 10.41 -5.35
N ARG A 15 -12.62 10.43 -5.84
CA ARG A 15 -12.29 10.74 -7.25
C ARG A 15 -12.96 9.81 -8.25
N MET A 16 -13.23 8.57 -7.87
CA MET A 16 -13.82 7.56 -8.75
C MET A 16 -15.36 7.56 -8.73
N LYS A 17 -15.99 8.33 -7.83
CA LYS A 17 -17.47 8.41 -7.67
C LYS A 17 -18.16 7.03 -7.64
N LEU A 18 -17.58 6.09 -6.89
CA LEU A 18 -18.04 4.71 -6.83
C LEU A 18 -19.18 4.55 -5.82
N ALA A 19 -20.10 3.63 -6.10
CA ALA A 19 -21.11 3.19 -5.15
C ALA A 19 -20.57 2.19 -4.10
N GLN A 20 -19.31 1.75 -4.25
CA GLN A 20 -18.66 0.77 -3.41
C GLN A 20 -17.28 1.22 -2.96
N GLU A 21 -16.75 0.55 -1.94
CA GLU A 21 -15.42 0.78 -1.41
C GLU A 21 -14.36 0.47 -2.48
N LYS A 22 -13.43 1.41 -2.71
CA LYS A 22 -12.40 1.28 -3.74
C LYS A 22 -11.60 -0.04 -3.67
N PRO A 23 -11.17 -0.53 -2.50
CA PRO A 23 -10.45 -1.80 -2.41
C PRO A 23 -11.26 -3.03 -2.89
N LEU A 24 -12.60 -2.91 -2.92
CA LEU A 24 -13.53 -3.97 -3.34
C LEU A 24 -13.93 -3.92 -4.81
N ILE A 25 -13.42 -2.96 -5.58
CA ILE A 25 -13.59 -2.99 -7.04
C ILE A 25 -13.05 -4.32 -7.56
N GLU A 26 -13.80 -4.96 -8.43
CA GLU A 26 -13.37 -6.20 -9.04
C GLU A 26 -12.59 -5.94 -10.32
N VAL A 27 -11.44 -6.61 -10.43
CA VAL A 27 -10.70 -6.77 -11.68
C VAL A 27 -10.72 -8.25 -11.98
N CYS A 28 -11.14 -8.64 -13.19
CA CYS A 28 -11.26 -10.05 -13.58
C CYS A 28 -12.04 -10.92 -12.55
N GLY A 29 -13.11 -10.37 -11.98
CA GLY A 29 -13.99 -11.07 -11.03
C GLY A 29 -13.44 -11.23 -9.61
N LYS A 30 -12.39 -10.50 -9.25
CA LYS A 30 -11.78 -10.56 -7.91
C LYS A 30 -11.53 -9.16 -7.34
N PRO A 31 -11.83 -8.91 -6.05
CA PRO A 31 -11.55 -7.61 -5.42
C PRO A 31 -10.07 -7.24 -5.53
N VAL A 32 -9.79 -5.98 -5.87
CA VAL A 32 -8.43 -5.45 -6.07
C VAL A 32 -7.53 -5.72 -4.84
N ILE A 33 -8.05 -5.52 -3.63
CA ILE A 33 -7.28 -5.77 -2.40
C ILE A 33 -6.87 -7.24 -2.23
N GLU A 34 -7.62 -8.19 -2.79
CA GLU A 34 -7.26 -9.60 -2.70
C GLU A 34 -6.10 -9.97 -3.64
N TYR A 35 -5.81 -9.17 -4.67
CA TYR A 35 -4.58 -9.29 -5.44
C TYR A 35 -3.38 -8.85 -4.60
N VAL A 36 -3.48 -7.70 -3.94
CA VAL A 36 -2.44 -7.20 -3.02
C VAL A 36 -2.19 -8.22 -1.90
N LEU A 37 -3.26 -8.74 -1.29
CA LEU A 37 -3.15 -9.77 -0.25
C LEU A 37 -2.47 -11.04 -0.77
N ALA A 38 -2.83 -11.51 -1.97
CA ALA A 38 -2.22 -12.69 -2.56
C ALA A 38 -0.74 -12.48 -2.85
N THR A 39 -0.35 -11.28 -3.28
CA THR A 39 1.06 -10.90 -3.48
C THR A 39 1.82 -10.90 -2.17
N LEU A 40 1.30 -10.22 -1.14
CA LEU A 40 1.95 -10.16 0.17
C LEU A 40 2.08 -11.53 0.83
N LYS A 41 1.09 -12.42 0.69
CA LYS A 41 1.15 -13.80 1.20
C LYS A 41 2.19 -14.68 0.50
N LYS A 42 2.56 -14.33 -0.74
CA LYS A 42 3.54 -15.08 -1.56
C LYS A 42 4.95 -14.50 -1.47
N ALA A 43 5.10 -13.27 -1.03
CA ALA A 43 6.40 -12.63 -0.84
C ALA A 43 7.17 -13.32 0.28
N LYS A 44 8.46 -13.58 0.08
CA LYS A 44 9.31 -14.30 1.02
C LYS A 44 9.78 -13.42 2.18
N LYS A 45 9.77 -12.10 1.99
CA LYS A 45 10.25 -11.10 2.96
C LYS A 45 9.13 -10.50 3.81
N ILE A 46 7.91 -11.04 3.76
CA ILE A 46 6.77 -10.55 4.55
C ILE A 46 6.41 -11.57 5.63
N ASP A 47 6.58 -11.19 6.90
CA ASP A 47 6.27 -12.05 8.05
C ASP A 47 4.83 -11.84 8.54
N GLN A 48 4.32 -10.63 8.42
CA GLN A 48 3.00 -10.25 8.91
C GLN A 48 2.32 -9.31 7.93
N ILE A 49 1.01 -9.49 7.76
CA ILE A 49 0.16 -8.58 6.97
C ILE A 49 -0.84 -7.94 7.91
N ILE A 50 -0.92 -6.61 7.85
CA ILE A 50 -1.88 -5.80 8.56
C ILE A 50 -2.61 -4.93 7.54
N VAL A 51 -3.93 -4.87 7.63
CA VAL A 51 -4.73 -3.97 6.80
C VAL A 51 -5.27 -2.84 7.66
N ALA A 52 -4.91 -1.60 7.33
CA ALA A 52 -5.50 -0.41 7.90
C ALA A 52 -6.75 -0.03 7.12
N THR A 53 -7.89 -0.05 7.80
CA THR A 53 -9.22 0.33 7.27
C THR A 53 -9.73 1.53 8.06
N SER A 54 -10.88 2.08 7.68
CA SER A 54 -11.55 3.15 8.42
C SER A 54 -13.06 2.92 8.42
N SER A 55 -13.81 3.78 9.09
CA SER A 55 -15.28 3.82 8.99
C SER A 55 -15.79 3.99 7.54
N ALA A 56 -14.95 4.43 6.60
CA ALA A 56 -15.29 4.49 5.18
C ALA A 56 -15.18 3.14 4.45
N THR A 57 -14.56 2.12 5.07
CA THR A 57 -14.27 0.82 4.43
C THR A 57 -14.65 -0.41 5.29
N PRO A 58 -15.86 -0.45 5.88
CA PRO A 58 -16.28 -1.54 6.76
C PRO A 58 -16.40 -2.90 6.04
N LYS A 59 -16.79 -2.93 4.77
CA LYS A 59 -16.89 -4.20 4.01
C LYS A 59 -15.50 -4.75 3.70
N THR A 60 -14.53 -3.88 3.41
CA THR A 60 -13.13 -4.25 3.26
C THR A 60 -12.59 -4.84 4.56
N ALA A 61 -12.89 -4.22 5.71
CA ALA A 61 -12.51 -4.74 7.02
C ALA A 61 -13.08 -6.15 7.26
N ALA A 62 -14.37 -6.35 6.97
CA ALA A 62 -15.03 -7.66 7.10
C ALA A 62 -14.40 -8.72 6.18
N LEU A 63 -14.12 -8.38 4.92
CA LEU A 63 -13.49 -9.30 3.97
C LEU A 63 -12.08 -9.71 4.43
N MET A 64 -11.26 -8.75 4.86
CA MET A 64 -9.89 -9.04 5.31
C MET A 64 -9.86 -9.88 6.59
N LYS A 65 -10.79 -9.67 7.52
CA LYS A 65 -10.97 -10.54 8.69
C LYS A 65 -11.35 -11.97 8.28
N LYS A 66 -12.23 -12.14 7.28
CA LYS A 66 -12.59 -13.47 6.74
C LYS A 66 -11.38 -14.19 6.13
N HIS A 67 -10.41 -13.45 5.58
CA HIS A 67 -9.15 -13.99 5.07
C HIS A 67 -8.09 -14.28 6.16
N GLY A 68 -8.44 -14.10 7.45
CA GLY A 68 -7.56 -14.33 8.59
C GLY A 68 -6.48 -13.27 8.77
N VAL A 69 -6.65 -12.08 8.18
CA VAL A 69 -5.65 -11.01 8.23
C VAL A 69 -5.94 -10.08 9.41
N LYS A 70 -4.90 -9.57 10.06
CA LYS A 70 -5.05 -8.56 11.12
C LYS A 70 -5.58 -7.26 10.50
N VAL A 71 -6.68 -6.75 11.04
CA VAL A 71 -7.28 -5.48 10.60
C VAL A 71 -7.23 -4.49 11.75
N ILE A 72 -6.82 -3.27 11.47
CA ILE A 72 -6.93 -2.11 12.36
C ILE A 72 -7.85 -1.08 11.73
N GLU A 73 -8.74 -0.51 12.54
CA GLU A 73 -9.54 0.64 12.14
C GLU A 73 -8.82 1.92 12.55
N THR A 74 -8.60 2.81 11.58
CA THR A 74 -7.94 4.10 11.73
C THR A 74 -8.99 5.23 11.77
N PRO A 75 -8.62 6.44 12.23
CA PRO A 75 -9.52 7.59 12.22
C PRO A 75 -10.02 8.00 10.84
N GLY A 76 -9.38 7.56 9.75
CA GLY A 76 -9.84 7.83 8.38
C GLY A 76 -9.54 9.26 7.92
N LYS A 77 -8.51 9.92 8.48
CA LYS A 77 -8.24 11.34 8.23
C LYS A 77 -7.58 11.54 6.87
N ASP A 78 -6.42 10.92 6.69
CA ASP A 78 -5.64 10.92 5.45
C ASP A 78 -4.62 9.78 5.51
N TYR A 79 -3.97 9.50 4.37
CA TYR A 79 -3.05 8.38 4.24
C TYR A 79 -1.91 8.42 5.26
N VAL A 80 -1.28 9.59 5.45
CA VAL A 80 -0.09 9.75 6.28
C VAL A 80 -0.46 9.69 7.76
N SER A 81 -1.51 10.40 8.15
CA SER A 81 -2.03 10.40 9.52
C SER A 81 -2.46 9.00 9.96
N ASP A 82 -3.17 8.26 9.10
CA ASP A 82 -3.65 6.91 9.43
C ASP A 82 -2.54 5.87 9.47
N MET A 83 -1.52 6.01 8.60
CA MET A 83 -0.30 5.20 8.67
C MET A 83 0.43 5.46 9.99
N GLY A 84 0.63 6.74 10.36
CA GLY A 84 1.24 7.14 11.62
C GLY A 84 0.49 6.62 12.85
N TYR A 85 -0.85 6.74 12.85
CA TYR A 85 -1.72 6.18 13.89
C TYR A 85 -1.49 4.68 14.05
N THR A 86 -1.45 3.94 12.93
CA THR A 86 -1.25 2.48 12.95
C THR A 86 0.12 2.11 13.49
N VAL A 87 1.18 2.78 13.02
CA VAL A 87 2.56 2.54 13.46
C VAL A 87 2.72 2.79 14.95
N GLN A 88 2.15 3.88 15.47
CA GLN A 88 2.20 4.22 16.90
C GLN A 88 1.39 3.24 17.76
N THR A 89 0.16 2.93 17.33
CA THR A 89 -0.76 2.05 18.07
C THR A 89 -0.19 0.63 18.19
N LEU A 90 0.40 0.13 17.10
CA LEU A 90 0.96 -1.22 17.05
C LEU A 90 2.45 -1.29 17.37
N LYS A 91 3.10 -0.15 17.63
CA LYS A 91 4.54 -0.02 17.88
C LYS A 91 5.39 -0.72 16.82
N LEU A 92 5.05 -0.50 15.55
CA LEU A 92 5.75 -1.14 14.44
C LEU A 92 7.20 -0.64 14.34
N GLY A 93 8.13 -1.57 14.14
CA GLY A 93 9.53 -1.28 13.81
C GLY A 93 9.70 -1.00 12.32
N VAL A 94 10.48 -1.83 11.62
CA VAL A 94 10.57 -1.78 10.15
C VAL A 94 9.29 -2.34 9.54
N PHE A 95 8.67 -1.59 8.63
CA PHE A 95 7.47 -2.00 7.92
C PHE A 95 7.50 -1.56 6.46
N LEU A 96 6.72 -2.26 5.62
CA LEU A 96 6.44 -1.88 4.24
C LEU A 96 5.00 -1.36 4.16
N ALA A 97 4.82 -0.06 3.91
CA ALA A 97 3.50 0.48 3.56
C ALA A 97 3.19 0.23 2.07
N ILE A 98 1.98 -0.22 1.78
CA ILE A 98 1.51 -0.45 0.42
C ILE A 98 0.04 -0.03 0.28
N ALA A 99 -0.32 0.60 -0.83
CA ALA A 99 -1.71 0.94 -1.10
C ALA A 99 -2.51 -0.31 -1.52
N ALA A 100 -3.75 -0.42 -1.05
CA ALA A 100 -4.60 -1.58 -1.31
C ALA A 100 -5.13 -1.68 -2.77
N ASP A 101 -4.81 -0.69 -3.61
CA ASP A 101 -5.30 -0.54 -4.98
C ASP A 101 -4.22 -0.81 -6.07
N LEU A 102 -3.18 -1.58 -5.73
CA LEU A 102 -2.08 -1.94 -6.61
C LEU A 102 -2.13 -3.43 -7.03
N PRO A 103 -3.13 -3.86 -7.84
CA PRO A 103 -3.36 -5.28 -8.13
C PRO A 103 -2.26 -5.93 -8.97
N LEU A 104 -1.38 -5.13 -9.58
CA LEU A 104 -0.32 -5.61 -10.48
C LEU A 104 1.04 -5.75 -9.79
N VAL A 105 1.15 -5.40 -8.51
CA VAL A 105 2.39 -5.62 -7.74
C VAL A 105 2.61 -7.12 -7.61
N LYS A 106 3.85 -7.54 -7.87
CA LYS A 106 4.24 -8.96 -7.85
C LYS A 106 5.05 -9.31 -6.59
N PRO A 107 5.04 -10.57 -6.13
CA PRO A 107 5.80 -10.99 -4.95
C PRO A 107 7.30 -10.66 -5.04
N GLU A 108 7.90 -10.89 -6.20
CA GLU A 108 9.32 -10.61 -6.45
C GLU A 108 9.67 -9.13 -6.33
N MET A 109 8.75 -8.22 -6.67
CA MET A 109 8.97 -6.78 -6.49
C MET A 109 8.97 -6.42 -5.00
N VAL A 110 8.07 -7.00 -4.22
CA VAL A 110 8.02 -6.80 -2.76
C VAL A 110 9.32 -7.28 -2.12
N ASP A 111 9.78 -8.47 -2.49
CA ASP A 111 11.03 -9.03 -1.98
C ASP A 111 12.24 -8.14 -2.35
N GLU A 112 12.32 -7.69 -3.61
CA GLU A 112 13.39 -6.80 -4.08
C GLU A 112 13.42 -5.47 -3.31
N ILE A 113 12.26 -4.87 -3.05
CA ILE A 113 12.13 -3.61 -2.31
C ILE A 113 12.68 -3.79 -0.88
N VAL A 114 12.28 -4.86 -0.18
CA VAL A 114 12.74 -5.13 1.18
C VAL A 114 14.25 -5.39 1.20
N GLU A 115 14.77 -6.16 0.25
CA GLU A 115 16.22 -6.41 0.14
C GLU A 115 17.02 -5.15 -0.21
N ARG A 116 16.47 -4.26 -1.02
CA ARG A 116 17.10 -2.97 -1.31
C ARG A 116 17.14 -2.09 -0.08
N TYR A 117 16.08 -2.08 0.73
CA TYR A 117 16.04 -1.37 2.01
C TYR A 117 17.06 -1.94 3.00
N GLU A 118 17.12 -3.27 3.16
CA GLU A 118 18.10 -3.95 4.03
C GLU A 118 19.55 -3.56 3.67
N ARG A 119 19.85 -3.39 2.37
CA ARG A 119 21.20 -3.07 1.88
C ARG A 119 21.55 -1.59 1.88
N CYS A 120 20.57 -0.69 1.86
CA CYS A 120 20.84 0.74 1.65
C CYS A 120 21.34 1.46 2.91
N GLY A 121 21.08 0.90 4.11
CA GLY A 121 21.46 1.52 5.39
C GLY A 121 20.78 2.87 5.65
N LYS A 122 19.65 3.15 4.98
CA LYS A 122 18.88 4.39 5.11
C LYS A 122 17.68 4.18 6.04
N PRO A 123 17.18 5.23 6.70
CA PRO A 123 16.03 5.11 7.61
C PRO A 123 14.72 4.77 6.88
N ALA A 124 14.61 5.11 5.60
CA ALA A 124 13.44 4.85 4.78
C ALA A 124 13.83 4.63 3.30
N LEU A 125 12.95 3.97 2.56
CA LEU A 125 13.03 3.78 1.11
C LEU A 125 11.64 4.01 0.51
N THR A 126 11.60 4.65 -0.65
CA THR A 126 10.37 4.84 -1.43
C THR A 126 10.56 4.29 -2.85
N VAL A 127 9.48 3.78 -3.43
CA VAL A 127 9.45 3.37 -4.83
C VAL A 127 8.95 4.55 -5.65
N ALA A 128 9.69 4.92 -6.68
CA ALA A 128 9.35 6.04 -7.55
C ALA A 128 9.50 5.65 -9.02
N VAL A 129 8.77 6.36 -9.88
CA VAL A 129 8.84 6.22 -11.34
C VAL A 129 9.34 7.51 -11.96
N PRO A 130 10.00 7.46 -13.14
CA PRO A 130 10.32 8.66 -13.91
C PRO A 130 9.09 9.55 -14.11
N MET A 131 9.23 10.85 -13.86
CA MET A 131 8.14 11.82 -14.06
C MET A 131 7.56 11.74 -15.48
N ALA A 132 8.43 11.56 -16.48
CA ALA A 132 8.05 11.42 -17.88
C ALA A 132 6.99 10.32 -18.13
N ILE A 133 6.97 9.25 -17.33
CA ILE A 133 5.96 8.19 -17.45
C ILE A 133 4.60 8.71 -16.98
N LYS A 134 4.53 9.37 -15.82
CA LYS A 134 3.27 9.93 -15.30
C LYS A 134 2.72 11.02 -16.22
N THR A 135 3.57 11.88 -16.77
CA THR A 135 3.20 12.89 -17.76
C THR A 135 2.62 12.26 -19.02
N ARG A 136 3.28 11.23 -19.58
CA ARG A 136 2.80 10.53 -20.78
C ARG A 136 1.44 9.86 -20.56
N LEU A 137 1.15 9.42 -19.34
CA LEU A 137 -0.12 8.81 -18.96
C LEU A 137 -1.21 9.84 -18.59
N GLY A 138 -0.90 11.15 -18.64
CA GLY A 138 -1.84 12.21 -18.27
C GLY A 138 -2.19 12.24 -16.78
N MET A 139 -1.32 11.70 -15.92
CA MET A 139 -1.56 11.66 -14.48
C MET A 139 -1.18 13.00 -13.82
N CYS A 140 -1.94 13.40 -12.80
CA CYS A 140 -1.56 14.53 -11.94
C CYS A 140 -0.29 14.20 -11.15
N ILE A 141 0.59 15.20 -11.02
CA ILE A 141 1.84 15.12 -10.27
C ILE A 141 1.75 16.16 -9.15
N ASP A 142 1.55 15.70 -7.92
CA ASP A 142 1.44 16.57 -6.74
C ASP A 142 2.82 16.84 -6.10
N TYR A 143 3.78 15.94 -6.33
CA TYR A 143 5.12 15.99 -5.75
C TYR A 143 6.14 15.22 -6.62
N SER A 144 7.31 15.81 -6.85
CA SER A 144 8.46 15.18 -7.52
C SER A 144 9.76 15.52 -6.79
N PHE A 145 10.81 14.74 -7.03
CA PHE A 145 12.17 15.02 -6.53
C PHE A 145 13.23 14.48 -7.50
N GLN A 146 14.47 14.94 -7.32
CA GLN A 146 15.61 14.50 -8.13
C GLN A 146 16.28 13.27 -7.49
N GLU A 147 16.52 12.23 -8.29
CA GLU A 147 17.29 11.04 -7.91
C GLU A 147 18.10 10.56 -9.11
N GLY A 148 19.41 10.36 -8.96
CA GLY A 148 20.27 9.83 -10.03
C GLY A 148 20.29 10.67 -11.31
N GLY A 149 20.11 11.99 -11.21
CA GLY A 149 20.04 12.91 -12.37
C GLY A 149 18.71 12.87 -13.12
N GLN A 150 17.68 12.24 -12.56
CA GLN A 150 16.36 12.16 -13.15
C GLN A 150 15.29 12.65 -12.16
N GLU A 151 14.28 13.35 -12.68
CA GLU A 151 13.11 13.70 -11.90
C GLU A 151 12.17 12.51 -11.77
N VAL A 152 11.82 12.16 -10.53
CA VAL A 152 11.00 11.00 -10.18
C VAL A 152 9.81 11.38 -9.30
N VAL A 153 8.78 10.56 -9.36
CA VAL A 153 7.54 10.72 -8.60
C VAL A 153 7.25 9.45 -7.81
N PRO A 154 6.98 9.51 -6.50
CA PRO A 154 6.54 8.34 -5.72
C PRO A 154 5.35 7.63 -6.37
N VAL A 155 5.35 6.31 -6.32
CA VAL A 155 4.26 5.46 -6.81
C VAL A 155 3.08 5.52 -5.86
#